data_AF-A0A7G8W8C1-F1
#
_entry.id   AF-A0A7G8W8C1-F1
#
_cell.length_a   1.000
_cell.length_b   1.000
_cell.length_c   1.000
_cell.angle_alpha   90.00
_cell.angle_beta   90.00
_cell.angle_gamma   90.00
#
_symmetry.space_group_name_H-M   'P 1'
#
loop_
_entity.id
_entity.type
_entity.pdbx_description
1 polymer ?
#
loop_
_entity_poly.entity_id
_entity_poly.type
_entity_poly.pdbx_seq_one_letter_code
_entity_poly.pdbx_strand_id
1 'polypeptide(L)'
;MKYILTCVSLVFALFLNAQEVTKEGKIYEVKSEKIFLEGKDVTETLSLEEKAVIFKEAAIISEKIKIEAAAKLEEAKAKEEAVKAEKEEVKAEKAKEDAAKKLEEEKKDTEKAQKKAEKEEAKAVKEKEAATKKLEKEKKAADKAQKKAEKALEKEEKLEANFAKAEDKLDKAQKKYEKLKRKGKLSPVDENKWMDKLEKLTEKVNKAKRKL
;
A
#
# COMPACT_ATOMS: atom_id res chain seq x y z
N MET A 1 35.45 20.97 -30.32
CA MET A 1 36.19 19.69 -30.25
C MET A 1 36.70 19.22 -31.62
N LYS A 2 35.90 19.24 -32.70
CA LYS A 2 36.28 18.64 -34.00
C LYS A 2 37.50 19.29 -34.67
N TYR A 3 37.74 20.59 -34.46
CA TYR A 3 38.87 21.34 -35.05
C TYR A 3 40.17 21.32 -34.22
N ILE A 4 40.09 20.96 -32.93
CA ILE A 4 41.26 20.92 -32.04
C ILE A 4 42.08 19.66 -32.33
N LEU A 5 41.39 18.53 -32.53
CA LEU A 5 42.04 17.27 -32.88
C LEU A 5 42.75 17.35 -34.25
N THR A 6 42.17 18.06 -35.22
CA THR A 6 42.80 18.28 -36.54
C THR A 6 44.00 19.22 -36.48
N CYS A 7 43.97 20.27 -35.65
CA CYS A 7 45.13 21.16 -35.49
C CYS A 7 46.29 20.46 -34.76
N VAL A 8 46.02 19.65 -33.75
CA VAL A 8 47.04 18.86 -33.04
C VAL A 8 47.69 17.83 -33.96
N SER A 9 46.90 17.17 -34.83
CA SER A 9 47.42 16.27 -35.86
C SER A 9 48.29 16.98 -36.91
N LEU A 10 47.95 18.22 -37.28
CA LEU A 10 48.70 19.00 -38.28
C LEU A 10 50.03 19.51 -37.72
N VAL A 11 50.06 19.91 -36.44
CA VAL A 11 51.29 20.36 -35.76
C VAL A 11 52.23 19.20 -35.49
N PHE A 12 51.72 18.02 -35.12
CA PHE A 12 52.54 16.82 -34.90
C PHE A 12 53.25 16.34 -36.19
N ALA A 13 52.63 16.54 -37.36
CA ALA A 13 53.23 16.20 -38.65
C ALA A 13 54.45 17.08 -39.03
N LEU A 14 54.55 18.31 -38.47
CA LEU A 14 55.65 19.23 -38.77
C LEU A 14 56.94 18.90 -37.98
N PHE A 15 56.84 18.23 -36.83
CA PHE A 15 58.00 17.85 -36.01
C PHE A 15 58.62 16.50 -36.39
N LEU A 16 58.00 15.72 -37.30
CA LEU A 16 58.44 14.36 -37.64
C LEU A 16 59.49 14.30 -38.77
N ASN A 17 59.88 15.43 -39.36
CA ASN A 17 60.66 15.45 -40.60
C ASN A 17 62.14 15.85 -40.44
N ALA A 18 62.63 16.11 -39.22
CA ALA A 18 64.05 16.38 -38.95
C ALA A 18 64.48 15.65 -37.67
N GLN A 19 65.52 14.81 -37.76
CA GLN A 19 66.11 14.12 -36.61
C GLN A 19 67.48 14.68 -36.31
N GLU A 20 67.61 15.30 -35.14
CA GLU A 20 68.87 15.78 -34.61
C GLU A 20 69.59 14.64 -33.88
N VAL A 21 70.80 14.34 -34.32
CA VAL A 21 71.68 13.32 -33.74
C VAL A 21 72.91 14.01 -33.19
N THR A 22 73.24 13.77 -31.92
CA THR A 22 74.42 14.39 -31.27
C THR A 22 75.56 13.38 -31.21
N LYS A 23 76.65 13.65 -31.95
CA LYS A 23 77.86 12.83 -31.94
C LYS A 23 79.07 13.73 -31.68
N GLU A 24 79.89 13.38 -30.69
CA GLU A 24 81.15 14.11 -30.37
C GLU A 24 80.96 15.63 -30.12
N GLY A 25 79.82 16.03 -29.57
CA GLY A 25 79.51 17.44 -29.29
C GLY A 25 79.03 18.26 -30.49
N LYS A 26 78.88 17.64 -31.68
CA LYS A 26 78.30 18.24 -32.88
C LYS A 26 76.89 17.71 -33.12
N ILE A 27 75.99 18.61 -33.50
CA ILE A 27 74.58 18.29 -33.77
C ILE A 27 74.42 18.14 -35.29
N TYR A 28 74.09 16.93 -35.72
CA TYR A 28 73.84 16.59 -37.11
C TYR A 28 72.34 16.47 -37.35
N GLU A 29 71.84 17.08 -38.41
CA GLU A 29 70.44 16.97 -38.83
C GLU A 29 70.33 15.97 -39.97
N VAL A 30 69.58 14.88 -39.75
CA VAL A 30 69.37 13.82 -40.75
C VAL A 30 68.03 14.04 -41.43
N LYS A 31 68.06 14.29 -42.74
CA LYS A 31 66.88 14.51 -43.60
C LYS A 31 67.04 13.71 -44.88
N SER A 32 66.11 12.78 -45.13
CA SER A 32 66.01 12.04 -46.40
C SER A 32 67.36 11.53 -46.94
N GLU A 33 68.06 10.72 -46.12
CA GLU A 33 69.36 10.09 -46.44
C GLU A 33 70.57 11.03 -46.55
N LYS A 34 70.41 12.32 -46.21
CA LYS A 34 71.49 13.30 -46.14
C LYS A 34 71.76 13.74 -44.72
N ILE A 35 73.04 14.00 -44.42
CA ILE A 35 73.52 14.46 -43.13
C ILE A 35 73.95 15.92 -43.27
N PHE A 36 73.29 16.81 -42.52
CA PHE A 36 73.59 18.23 -42.49
C PHE A 36 74.26 18.61 -41.17
N LEU A 37 75.27 19.46 -41.25
CA LEU A 37 75.89 20.11 -40.09
C LEU A 37 75.72 21.62 -40.29
N GLU A 38 75.02 22.28 -39.37
CA GLU A 38 74.72 23.74 -39.45
C GLU A 38 74.07 24.16 -40.78
N GLY A 39 73.25 23.28 -41.38
CA GLY A 39 72.57 23.52 -42.66
C GLY A 39 73.41 23.27 -43.92
N LYS A 40 74.66 22.81 -43.77
CA LYS A 40 75.54 22.43 -44.90
C LYS A 40 75.58 20.91 -45.08
N ASP A 41 75.43 20.44 -46.32
CA ASP A 41 75.48 19.00 -46.66
C ASP A 41 76.92 18.49 -46.49
N VAL A 42 77.13 17.64 -45.48
CA VAL A 42 78.43 17.02 -45.17
C VAL A 42 78.44 15.52 -45.50
N THR A 43 77.44 15.07 -46.28
CA THR A 43 77.23 13.67 -46.60
C THR A 43 78.39 13.08 -47.39
N GLU A 44 79.13 13.84 -48.21
CA GLU A 44 80.28 13.29 -48.95
C GLU A 44 81.61 13.37 -48.19
N THR A 45 81.70 14.27 -47.20
CA THR A 45 82.92 14.54 -46.43
C THR A 45 83.10 13.64 -45.21
N LEU A 46 82.04 12.97 -44.75
CA LEU A 46 82.11 12.01 -43.64
C LEU A 46 82.64 10.64 -44.12
N SER A 47 83.36 9.94 -43.24
CA SER A 47 83.75 8.54 -43.50
C SER A 47 82.53 7.61 -43.49
N LEU A 48 82.65 6.47 -44.16
CA LEU A 48 81.57 5.47 -44.24
C LEU A 48 81.14 4.96 -42.85
N GLU A 49 82.08 4.84 -41.92
CA GLU A 49 81.80 4.41 -40.54
C GLU A 49 80.99 5.46 -39.77
N GLU A 50 81.31 6.74 -39.92
CA GLU A 50 80.61 7.82 -39.22
C GLU A 50 79.17 8.02 -39.69
N LYS A 51 78.92 7.89 -41.01
CA LYS A 51 77.57 7.92 -41.58
C LYS A 51 76.71 6.78 -41.01
N ALA A 52 77.27 5.58 -40.96
CA ALA A 52 76.56 4.40 -40.48
C ALA A 52 76.14 4.54 -39.02
N VAL A 53 76.96 5.19 -38.19
CA VAL A 53 76.62 5.48 -36.78
C VAL A 53 75.51 6.53 -36.69
N ILE A 54 75.62 7.64 -37.43
CA ILE A 54 74.63 8.73 -37.39
C ILE A 54 73.26 8.24 -37.90
N PHE A 55 73.22 7.44 -38.97
CA PHE A 55 71.97 6.85 -39.45
C PHE A 55 71.37 5.83 -38.47
N LYS A 56 72.20 5.04 -37.77
CA LYS A 56 71.71 4.12 -36.73
C LYS A 56 71.13 4.87 -35.53
N GLU A 57 71.76 5.93 -35.07
CA GLU A 57 71.25 6.76 -33.98
C GLU A 57 69.96 7.49 -34.36
N ALA A 58 69.88 8.03 -35.58
CA ALA A 58 68.65 8.60 -36.13
C ALA A 58 67.51 7.56 -36.16
N ALA A 59 67.80 6.34 -36.63
CA ALA A 59 66.81 5.26 -36.66
C ALA A 59 66.29 4.90 -35.25
N ILE A 60 67.18 4.83 -34.25
CA ILE A 60 66.81 4.55 -32.84
C ILE A 60 65.95 5.69 -32.27
N ILE A 61 66.29 6.94 -32.54
CA ILE A 61 65.51 8.11 -32.10
C ILE A 61 64.12 8.08 -32.75
N SER A 62 64.04 7.73 -34.04
CA SER A 62 62.78 7.58 -34.77
C SER A 62 61.88 6.51 -34.17
N GLU A 63 62.45 5.36 -33.79
CA GLU A 63 61.71 4.29 -33.12
C GLU A 63 61.25 4.71 -31.73
N LYS A 64 62.12 5.34 -30.93
CA LYS A 64 61.75 5.85 -29.60
C LYS A 64 60.63 6.88 -29.66
N ILE A 65 60.69 7.82 -30.60
CA ILE A 65 59.63 8.83 -30.80
C ILE A 65 58.32 8.15 -31.24
N LYS A 66 58.37 7.15 -32.13
CA LYS A 66 57.18 6.39 -32.54
C LYS A 66 56.57 5.61 -31.36
N ILE A 67 57.40 4.98 -30.54
CA ILE A 67 56.97 4.23 -29.36
C ILE A 67 56.38 5.18 -28.31
N GLU A 68 57.01 6.34 -28.06
CA GLU A 68 56.51 7.33 -27.10
C GLU A 68 55.23 8.00 -27.59
N ALA A 69 55.11 8.27 -28.89
CA ALA A 69 53.88 8.79 -29.50
C ALA A 69 52.75 7.75 -29.43
N ALA A 70 53.04 6.48 -29.70
CA ALA A 70 52.09 5.38 -29.56
C ALA A 70 51.65 5.21 -28.09
N ALA A 71 52.59 5.29 -27.14
CA ALA A 71 52.31 5.21 -25.71
C ALA A 71 51.44 6.37 -25.22
N LYS A 72 51.74 7.62 -25.63
CA LYS A 72 50.92 8.79 -25.30
C LYS A 72 49.52 8.73 -25.93
N LEU A 73 49.40 8.15 -27.13
CA LEU A 73 48.11 7.94 -27.79
C LEU A 73 47.28 6.86 -27.06
N GLU A 74 47.90 5.76 -26.64
CA GLU A 74 47.30 4.72 -25.79
C GLU A 74 46.84 5.30 -24.45
N GLU A 75 47.69 6.07 -23.77
CA GLU A 75 47.37 6.68 -22.49
C GLU A 75 46.22 7.71 -22.61
N ALA A 76 46.19 8.50 -23.69
CA ALA A 76 45.10 9.43 -23.96
C ALA A 76 43.76 8.71 -24.22
N LYS A 77 43.79 7.59 -24.95
CA LYS A 77 42.60 6.74 -25.18
C LYS A 77 42.11 6.11 -23.88
N ALA A 78 43.01 5.56 -23.07
CA ALA A 78 42.66 4.97 -21.77
C ALA A 78 42.05 6.02 -20.82
N LYS A 79 42.57 7.24 -20.80
CA LYS A 79 42.00 8.36 -20.03
C LYS A 79 40.62 8.79 -20.55
N GLU A 80 40.42 8.86 -21.86
CA GLU A 80 39.10 9.18 -22.43
C GLU A 80 38.05 8.09 -22.11
N GLU A 81 38.46 6.82 -22.14
CA GLU A 81 37.60 5.68 -21.81
C GLU A 81 37.24 5.65 -20.31
N ALA A 82 38.21 5.92 -19.42
CA ALA A 82 37.96 6.06 -17.98
C ALA A 82 36.98 7.20 -17.66
N VAL A 83 37.14 8.37 -18.31
CA VAL A 83 36.21 9.50 -18.11
C VAL A 83 34.79 9.18 -18.64
N LYS A 84 34.67 8.38 -19.70
CA LYS A 84 33.35 7.91 -20.18
C LYS A 84 32.71 6.94 -19.20
N ALA A 85 33.48 5.98 -18.67
CA ALA A 85 33.01 5.03 -17.67
C ALA A 85 32.53 5.73 -16.39
N GLU A 86 33.31 6.68 -15.86
CA GLU A 86 32.95 7.45 -14.66
C GLU A 86 31.67 8.28 -14.87
N LYS A 87 31.51 8.91 -16.05
CA LYS A 87 30.28 9.63 -16.40
C LYS A 87 29.05 8.72 -16.48
N GLU A 88 29.24 7.47 -16.88
CA GLU A 88 28.15 6.50 -17.00
C GLU A 88 27.74 5.97 -15.61
N GLU A 89 28.70 5.70 -14.73
CA GLU A 89 28.45 5.36 -13.33
C GLU A 89 27.74 6.48 -12.57
N VAL A 90 28.19 7.74 -12.69
CA VAL A 90 27.54 8.89 -12.03
C VAL A 90 26.10 9.08 -12.52
N LYS A 91 25.83 8.83 -13.82
CA LYS A 91 24.45 8.86 -14.34
C LYS A 91 23.61 7.72 -13.79
N ALA A 92 24.18 6.52 -13.68
CA ALA A 92 23.48 5.36 -13.12
C ALA A 92 23.17 5.53 -11.63
N GLU A 93 24.08 6.12 -10.86
CA GLU A 93 23.89 6.41 -9.43
C GLU A 93 22.79 7.46 -9.21
N LYS A 94 22.82 8.55 -9.99
CA LYS A 94 21.78 9.59 -9.92
C LYS A 94 20.39 9.05 -10.28
N ALA A 95 20.30 8.18 -11.28
CA ALA A 95 19.04 7.52 -11.64
C ALA A 95 18.52 6.60 -10.53
N LYS A 96 19.42 5.92 -9.79
CA LYS A 96 19.06 5.09 -8.63
C LYS A 96 18.59 5.94 -7.45
N GLU A 97 19.22 7.08 -7.18
CA GLU A 97 18.81 8.00 -6.11
C GLU A 97 17.43 8.61 -6.39
N ASP A 98 17.17 9.06 -7.63
CA ASP A 98 15.87 9.61 -8.02
C ASP A 98 14.76 8.54 -7.97
N ALA A 99 15.06 7.29 -8.34
CA ALA A 99 14.14 6.16 -8.20
C ALA A 99 13.87 5.83 -6.72
N ALA A 100 14.89 5.87 -5.86
CA ALA A 100 14.74 5.63 -4.42
C ALA A 100 13.89 6.71 -3.74
N LYS A 101 14.09 7.99 -4.08
CA LYS A 101 13.28 9.11 -3.56
C LYS A 101 11.81 8.99 -3.95
N LYS A 102 11.51 8.62 -5.21
CA LYS A 102 10.13 8.40 -5.65
C LYS A 102 9.46 7.24 -4.91
N LEU A 103 10.20 6.14 -4.71
CA LEU A 103 9.72 4.99 -3.93
C LEU A 103 9.47 5.33 -2.46
N GLU A 104 10.29 6.19 -1.86
CA GLU A 104 10.09 6.64 -0.48
C GLU A 104 8.86 7.55 -0.34
N GLU A 105 8.65 8.47 -1.28
CA GLU A 105 7.49 9.35 -1.30
C GLU A 105 6.18 8.56 -1.48
N GLU A 106 6.15 7.61 -2.41
CA GLU A 106 5.01 6.71 -2.64
C GLU A 106 4.70 5.82 -1.42
N LYS A 107 5.74 5.32 -0.73
CA LYS A 107 5.58 4.59 0.54
C LYS A 107 5.00 5.46 1.65
N LYS A 108 5.38 6.74 1.72
CA LYS A 108 4.89 7.67 2.73
C LYS A 108 3.42 8.04 2.52
N ASP A 109 3.00 8.17 1.27
CA ASP A 109 1.61 8.44 0.93
C ASP A 109 0.71 7.21 1.12
N THR A 110 1.20 6.02 0.77
CA THR A 110 0.49 4.77 1.06
C THR A 110 0.36 4.49 2.56
N GLU A 111 1.39 4.75 3.38
CA GLU A 111 1.29 4.61 4.84
C GLU A 111 0.27 5.60 5.44
N LYS A 112 0.26 6.87 4.97
CA LYS A 112 -0.75 7.86 5.41
C LYS A 112 -2.17 7.44 5.00
N ALA A 113 -2.35 6.90 3.81
CA ALA A 113 -3.64 6.40 3.35
C ALA A 113 -4.12 5.21 4.19
N GLN A 114 -3.23 4.25 4.49
CA GLN A 114 -3.53 3.11 5.36
C GLN A 114 -3.89 3.54 6.78
N LYS A 115 -3.12 4.44 7.40
CA LYS A 115 -3.45 4.99 8.75
C LYS A 115 -4.80 5.69 8.78
N LYS A 116 -5.17 6.39 7.70
CA LYS A 116 -6.46 7.08 7.61
C LYS A 116 -7.61 6.07 7.49
N ALA A 117 -7.45 5.06 6.65
CA ALA A 117 -8.43 3.98 6.48
C ALA A 117 -8.63 3.18 7.79
N GLU A 118 -7.55 2.79 8.46
CA GLU A 118 -7.60 2.02 9.71
C GLU A 118 -8.29 2.81 10.84
N LYS A 119 -8.05 4.12 10.92
CA LYS A 119 -8.72 5.01 11.90
C LYS A 119 -10.22 5.15 11.61
N GLU A 120 -10.62 5.14 10.35
CA GLU A 120 -12.02 5.25 9.94
C GLU A 120 -12.77 3.93 10.18
N GLU A 121 -12.15 2.79 9.85
CA GLU A 121 -12.68 1.46 10.18
C GLU A 121 -12.81 1.27 11.70
N ALA A 122 -11.81 1.65 12.49
CA ALA A 122 -11.88 1.56 13.95
C ALA A 122 -13.03 2.39 14.56
N LYS A 123 -13.34 3.56 13.98
CA LYS A 123 -14.51 4.36 14.38
C LYS A 123 -15.82 3.68 13.99
N ALA A 124 -15.92 3.19 12.76
CA ALA A 124 -17.10 2.49 12.26
C ALA A 124 -17.40 1.22 13.07
N VAL A 125 -16.37 0.46 13.47
CA VAL A 125 -16.51 -0.72 14.32
C VAL A 125 -17.03 -0.34 15.70
N LYS A 126 -16.49 0.72 16.33
CA LYS A 126 -16.97 1.19 17.64
C LYS A 126 -18.42 1.67 17.62
N GLU A 127 -18.84 2.39 16.57
CA GLU A 127 -20.24 2.81 16.42
C GLU A 127 -21.18 1.62 16.20
N LYS A 128 -20.79 0.66 15.35
CA LYS A 128 -21.58 -0.56 15.12
C LYS A 128 -21.73 -1.37 16.41
N GLU A 129 -20.66 -1.53 17.20
CA GLU A 129 -20.71 -2.27 18.46
C GLU A 129 -21.58 -1.57 19.53
N ALA A 130 -21.52 -0.23 19.58
CA ALA A 130 -22.41 0.54 20.46
C ALA A 130 -23.88 0.43 20.03
N ALA A 131 -24.16 0.46 18.73
CA ALA A 131 -25.50 0.29 18.17
C ALA A 131 -26.06 -1.12 18.44
N THR A 132 -25.26 -2.18 18.24
CA THR A 132 -25.70 -3.56 18.52
C THR A 132 -25.99 -3.78 20.00
N LYS A 133 -25.16 -3.25 20.91
CA LYS A 133 -25.40 -3.31 22.36
C LYS A 133 -26.69 -2.60 22.78
N LYS A 134 -27.04 -1.48 22.16
CA LYS A 134 -28.31 -0.77 22.42
C LYS A 134 -29.51 -1.59 21.91
N LEU A 135 -29.43 -2.08 20.67
CA LEU A 135 -30.47 -2.91 20.07
C LEU A 135 -30.71 -4.21 20.85
N GLU A 136 -29.66 -4.84 21.37
CA GLU A 136 -29.78 -6.05 22.19
C GLU A 136 -30.50 -5.77 23.52
N LYS A 137 -30.15 -4.68 24.21
CA LYS A 137 -30.83 -4.27 25.45
C LYS A 137 -32.30 -3.96 25.21
N GLU A 138 -32.60 -3.26 24.12
CA GLU A 138 -33.98 -2.89 23.75
C GLU A 138 -34.82 -4.12 23.39
N LYS A 139 -34.27 -5.05 22.60
CA LYS A 139 -34.91 -6.35 22.33
C LYS A 139 -35.19 -7.14 23.61
N LYS A 140 -34.25 -7.17 24.55
CA LYS A 140 -34.44 -7.87 25.84
C LYS A 140 -35.51 -7.21 26.71
N ALA A 141 -35.65 -5.89 26.66
CA ALA A 141 -36.72 -5.18 27.35
C ALA A 141 -38.08 -5.45 26.70
N ALA A 142 -38.15 -5.43 25.37
CA ALA A 142 -39.34 -5.73 24.59
C ALA A 142 -39.84 -7.17 24.83
N ASP A 143 -38.94 -8.16 24.80
CA ASP A 143 -39.26 -9.57 25.09
C ASP A 143 -39.86 -9.74 26.50
N LYS A 144 -39.24 -9.12 27.52
CA LYS A 144 -39.78 -9.15 28.88
C LYS A 144 -41.12 -8.46 29.00
N ALA A 145 -41.35 -7.37 28.27
CA ALA A 145 -42.63 -6.68 28.26
C ALA A 145 -43.71 -7.53 27.59
N GLN A 146 -43.41 -8.13 26.44
CA GLN A 146 -44.33 -9.05 25.74
C GLN A 146 -44.69 -10.25 26.61
N LYS A 147 -43.71 -10.90 27.24
CA LYS A 147 -43.97 -12.05 28.13
C LYS A 147 -44.82 -11.68 29.34
N LYS A 148 -44.70 -10.46 29.86
CA LYS A 148 -45.57 -9.97 30.95
C LYS A 148 -46.98 -9.69 30.44
N ALA A 149 -47.12 -9.07 29.27
CA ALA A 149 -48.40 -8.80 28.64
C ALA A 149 -49.14 -10.11 28.31
N GLU A 150 -48.45 -11.09 27.71
CA GLU A 150 -49.00 -12.41 27.39
C GLU A 150 -49.52 -13.12 28.65
N LYS A 151 -48.73 -13.13 29.74
CA LYS A 151 -49.18 -13.70 31.03
C LYS A 151 -50.34 -12.94 31.67
N ALA A 152 -50.46 -11.64 31.42
CA ALA A 152 -51.58 -10.86 31.93
C ALA A 152 -52.86 -11.19 31.15
N LEU A 153 -52.76 -11.26 29.82
CA LEU A 153 -53.87 -11.68 28.95
C LEU A 153 -54.31 -13.11 29.25
N GLU A 154 -53.38 -14.05 29.43
CA GLU A 154 -53.71 -15.43 29.80
C GLU A 154 -54.45 -15.52 31.14
N LYS A 155 -54.12 -14.64 32.09
CA LYS A 155 -54.82 -14.56 33.38
C LYS A 155 -56.21 -13.97 33.22
N GLU A 156 -56.35 -12.87 32.48
CA GLU A 156 -57.66 -12.29 32.18
C GLU A 156 -58.55 -13.27 31.45
N GLU A 157 -58.07 -13.94 30.40
CA GLU A 157 -58.84 -14.93 29.65
C GLU A 157 -59.34 -16.06 30.57
N LYS A 158 -58.50 -16.54 31.50
CA LYS A 158 -58.92 -17.53 32.51
C LYS A 158 -59.98 -16.98 33.47
N LEU A 159 -59.89 -15.70 33.85
CA LEU A 159 -60.86 -15.06 34.73
C LEU A 159 -62.19 -14.84 34.00
N GLU A 160 -62.17 -14.39 32.75
CA GLU A 160 -63.33 -14.27 31.85
C GLU A 160 -64.01 -15.63 31.67
N ALA A 161 -63.25 -16.68 31.35
CA ALA A 161 -63.80 -18.03 31.20
C ALA A 161 -64.44 -18.55 32.49
N ASN A 162 -63.88 -18.23 33.65
CA ASN A 162 -64.46 -18.61 34.94
C ASN A 162 -65.73 -17.82 35.25
N PHE A 163 -65.77 -16.53 34.90
CA PHE A 163 -66.94 -15.69 35.04
C PHE A 163 -68.09 -16.15 34.12
N ALA A 164 -67.81 -16.37 32.83
CA ALA A 164 -68.79 -16.88 31.87
C ALA A 164 -69.40 -18.23 32.31
N LYS A 165 -68.58 -19.14 32.86
CA LYS A 165 -69.06 -20.40 33.44
C LYS A 165 -69.93 -20.21 34.68
N ALA A 166 -69.68 -19.17 35.48
CA ALA A 166 -70.52 -18.85 36.64
C ALA A 166 -71.86 -18.25 36.19
N GLU A 167 -71.85 -17.35 35.21
CA GLU A 167 -73.05 -16.75 34.63
C GLU A 167 -73.95 -17.79 33.98
N ASP A 168 -73.40 -18.69 33.16
CA ASP A 168 -74.16 -19.78 32.52
C ASP A 168 -74.84 -20.70 33.57
N LYS A 169 -74.17 -20.98 34.69
CA LYS A 169 -74.76 -21.76 35.79
C LYS A 169 -75.91 -21.03 36.47
N LEU A 170 -75.77 -19.71 36.67
CA LEU A 170 -76.82 -18.88 37.25
C LEU A 170 -78.03 -18.81 36.31
N ASP A 171 -77.82 -18.51 35.03
CA ASP A 171 -78.86 -18.43 34.01
C ASP A 171 -79.63 -19.76 33.88
N LYS A 172 -78.91 -20.89 33.80
CA LYS A 172 -79.55 -22.23 33.78
C LYS A 172 -80.38 -22.50 35.03
N ALA A 173 -79.90 -22.06 36.20
CA ALA A 173 -80.65 -22.21 37.45
C ALA A 173 -81.89 -21.31 37.48
N GLN A 174 -81.77 -20.04 37.05
CA GLN A 174 -82.89 -19.08 36.95
C GLN A 174 -83.97 -19.61 36.01
N LYS A 175 -83.59 -20.02 34.78
CA LYS A 175 -84.50 -20.63 33.80
C LYS A 175 -85.21 -21.87 34.34
N LYS A 176 -84.50 -22.71 35.10
CA LYS A 176 -85.11 -23.92 35.70
C LYS A 176 -86.08 -23.57 36.83
N TYR A 177 -85.74 -22.62 37.69
CA TYR A 177 -86.63 -22.11 38.74
C TYR A 177 -87.91 -21.51 38.13
N GLU A 178 -87.78 -20.59 37.16
CA GLU A 178 -88.92 -19.98 36.48
C GLU A 178 -89.82 -21.01 35.81
N LYS A 179 -89.24 -22.01 35.14
CA LYS A 179 -90.01 -23.11 34.52
C LYS A 179 -90.77 -23.94 35.54
N LEU A 180 -90.19 -24.22 36.72
CA LEU A 180 -90.85 -24.99 37.77
C LEU A 180 -91.96 -24.17 38.45
N LYS A 181 -91.69 -22.89 38.72
CA LYS A 181 -92.66 -21.92 39.26
C LYS A 181 -93.86 -21.78 38.33
N ARG A 182 -93.64 -21.61 37.02
CA ARG A 182 -94.70 -21.53 36.00
C ARG A 182 -95.55 -22.80 35.93
N LYS A 183 -94.96 -23.97 36.22
CA LYS A 183 -95.68 -25.25 36.22
C LYS A 183 -96.40 -25.54 37.54
N GLY A 184 -96.33 -24.67 38.55
CA GLY A 184 -96.91 -24.89 39.88
C GLY A 184 -96.32 -26.09 40.62
N LYS A 185 -95.11 -26.56 40.23
CA LYS A 185 -94.46 -27.75 40.80
C LYS A 185 -93.53 -27.44 41.98
N LEU A 186 -93.70 -26.27 42.59
CA LEU A 186 -92.82 -25.78 43.64
C LEU A 186 -93.65 -25.60 44.92
N SER A 187 -93.29 -26.34 45.97
CA SER A 187 -93.84 -26.11 47.30
C SER A 187 -93.20 -24.86 47.93
N PRO A 188 -93.82 -24.23 48.93
CA PRO A 188 -93.21 -23.07 49.62
C PRO A 188 -91.82 -23.37 50.20
N VAL A 189 -91.58 -24.62 50.63
CA VAL A 189 -90.28 -25.06 51.15
C VAL A 189 -89.25 -25.20 50.02
N ASP A 190 -89.67 -25.71 48.85
CA ASP A 190 -88.79 -25.83 47.69
C ASP A 190 -88.49 -24.48 47.04
N GLU A 191 -89.40 -23.52 47.10
CA GLU A 191 -89.16 -22.13 46.69
C GLU A 191 -87.99 -21.53 47.46
N ASN A 192 -87.99 -21.65 48.79
CA ASN A 192 -86.87 -21.15 49.62
C ASN A 192 -85.54 -21.84 49.28
N LYS A 193 -85.54 -23.17 49.08
CA LYS A 193 -84.32 -23.89 48.63
C LYS A 193 -83.80 -23.40 47.28
N TRP A 194 -84.68 -23.03 46.36
CA TRP A 194 -84.31 -22.47 45.07
C TRP A 194 -83.77 -21.05 45.20
N MET A 195 -84.37 -20.21 46.05
CA MET A 195 -83.88 -18.87 46.33
C MET A 195 -82.47 -18.91 46.94
N ASP A 196 -82.24 -19.76 47.95
CA ASP A 196 -80.91 -19.97 48.55
C ASP A 196 -79.87 -20.41 47.50
N LYS A 197 -80.29 -21.27 46.56
CA LYS A 197 -79.42 -21.77 45.50
C LYS A 197 -79.08 -20.67 44.50
N LEU A 198 -80.06 -19.84 44.12
CA LEU A 198 -79.84 -18.70 43.23
C LEU A 198 -78.96 -17.65 43.90
N GLU A 199 -79.17 -17.34 45.17
CA GLU A 199 -78.32 -16.43 45.95
C GLU A 199 -76.86 -16.93 45.99
N LYS A 200 -76.65 -18.22 46.31
CA LYS A 200 -75.31 -18.84 46.28
C LYS A 200 -74.65 -18.80 44.91
N LEU A 201 -75.42 -18.88 43.82
CA LEU A 201 -74.89 -18.78 42.45
C LEU A 201 -74.59 -17.32 42.08
N THR A 202 -75.46 -16.38 42.44
CA THR A 202 -75.26 -14.95 42.28
C THR A 202 -74.01 -14.47 43.04
N GLU A 203 -73.80 -14.95 44.26
CA GLU A 203 -72.56 -14.69 44.98
C GLU A 203 -71.32 -15.21 44.25
N LYS A 204 -71.40 -16.39 43.62
CA LYS A 204 -70.28 -16.96 42.85
C LYS A 204 -69.99 -16.14 41.60
N VAL A 205 -71.02 -15.67 40.90
CA VAL A 205 -70.89 -14.75 39.76
C VAL A 205 -70.24 -13.44 40.22
N ASN A 206 -70.73 -12.84 41.30
CA ASN A 206 -70.15 -11.60 41.85
C ASN A 206 -68.70 -11.79 42.30
N LYS A 207 -68.35 -12.93 42.93
CA LYS A 207 -66.98 -13.27 43.32
C LYS A 207 -66.07 -13.47 42.11
N ALA A 208 -66.57 -14.00 41.00
CA ALA A 208 -65.82 -14.11 39.75
C ALA A 208 -65.66 -12.75 39.06
N LYS A 209 -66.73 -11.93 39.02
CA LYS A 209 -66.71 -10.56 38.47
C LYS A 209 -65.74 -9.64 39.19
N ARG A 210 -65.61 -9.78 40.51
CA ARG A 210 -64.63 -9.02 41.32
C ARG A 210 -63.17 -9.41 41.07
N LYS A 211 -62.93 -10.55 40.43
CA LYS A 211 -61.58 -11.06 40.13
C LYS A 211 -61.12 -10.74 38.71
N LEU A 212 -62.06 -10.46 37.81
CA LEU A 212 -61.85 -9.71 36.58
C LEU A 212 -61.48 -8.28 36.92
#